data_AF-A0A958L7L1-F1
#
_entry.id   AF-A0A958L7L1-F1
#
_cell.length_a   1.000
_cell.length_b   1.000
_cell.length_c   1.000
_cell.angle_alpha   90.00
_cell.angle_beta   90.00
_cell.angle_gamma   90.00
#
_symmetry.space_group_name_H-M   'P 1'
#
loop_
_entity.id
_entity.type
_entity.pdbx_description
1 polymer ?
#
loop_
_entity_poly.entity_id
_entity_poly.type
_entity_poly.pdbx_seq_one_letter_code
_entity_poly.pdbx_strand_id
1 'polypeptide(L)'
;MNMEELLLKLKNEYIAELPLKITDLKQLFTAGDSEGLKNAFHKLKGSGKTYGLDSVSMIGKEMERICLDESLKIDLEVFTKAISLLEDIYTKKLLTEVDLNKDPRFAAIQKK
;
A
#
# COMPACT_ATOMS: atom_id res chain seq x y z
N MET A 1 1.03 -7.95 -29.16
CA MET A 1 0.76 -7.41 -27.83
C MET A 1 -0.65 -6.86 -27.81
N ASN A 2 -1.58 -7.61 -27.22
CA ASN A 2 -2.95 -7.17 -27.00
C ASN A 2 -3.05 -6.35 -25.70
N MET A 3 -4.23 -5.80 -25.41
CA MET A 3 -4.43 -4.93 -24.25
C MET A 3 -4.21 -5.66 -22.91
N GLU A 4 -4.58 -6.95 -22.83
CA GLU A 4 -4.42 -7.77 -21.64
C GLU A 4 -2.94 -8.03 -21.32
N GLU A 5 -2.13 -8.34 -22.34
CA GLU A 5 -0.69 -8.52 -22.22
C GLU A 5 0.01 -7.23 -21.74
N LEU A 6 -0.43 -6.07 -22.23
CA LEU A 6 0.08 -4.78 -21.79
C LEU A 6 -0.24 -4.50 -20.31
N LEU A 7 -1.49 -4.72 -19.90
CA LEU A 7 -1.91 -4.52 -18.50
C LEU A 7 -1.16 -5.46 -17.55
N LEU A 8 -0.97 -6.73 -17.94
CA LEU A 8 -0.20 -7.69 -17.15
C LEU A 8 1.26 -7.27 -17.01
N LYS A 9 1.88 -6.76 -18.08
CA LYS A 9 3.24 -6.22 -18.03
C LYS A 9 3.34 -5.03 -17.08
N LEU A 10 2.45 -4.05 -17.20
CA LEU A 10 2.43 -2.86 -16.32
C LEU A 10 2.18 -3.23 -14.86
N LYS A 11 1.27 -4.17 -14.59
CA LYS A 11 1.05 -4.74 -13.25
C LYS A 11 2.34 -5.35 -12.70
N ASN A 12 3.07 -6.10 -13.52
CA ASN A 12 4.31 -6.74 -13.10
C ASN A 12 5.42 -5.74 -12.79
N GLU A 13 5.59 -4.73 -13.65
CA GLU A 13 6.52 -3.61 -13.46
C GLU A 13 6.20 -2.85 -12.17
N TYR A 14 4.94 -2.47 -11.97
CA TYR A 14 4.52 -1.75 -10.76
C TYR A 14 4.86 -2.50 -9.47
N ILE A 15 4.63 -3.81 -9.45
CA ILE A 15 4.93 -4.60 -8.25
C ILE A 15 6.43 -4.80 -8.09
N ALA A 16 7.21 -4.84 -9.17
CA ALA A 16 8.68 -4.85 -9.08
C ALA A 16 9.22 -3.54 -8.47
N GLU A 17 8.51 -2.42 -8.65
CA GLU A 17 8.81 -1.16 -7.99
C GLU A 17 8.33 -1.07 -6.53
N LEU A 18 7.44 -1.97 -6.09
CA LEU A 18 6.82 -1.89 -4.76
C LEU A 18 7.85 -1.84 -3.61
N PRO A 19 8.97 -2.59 -3.63
CA PRO A 19 10.03 -2.47 -2.61
C PRO A 19 10.65 -1.07 -2.51
N LEU A 20 10.81 -0.37 -3.64
CA LEU A 20 11.31 1.00 -3.66
C LEU A 20 10.30 1.94 -3.01
N LYS A 21 9.02 1.81 -3.37
CA LYS A 21 7.94 2.60 -2.75
C LYS A 21 7.81 2.34 -1.25
N ILE A 22 7.99 1.09 -0.81
CA ILE A 22 8.04 0.73 0.62
C ILE A 22 9.21 1.44 1.33
N THR A 23 10.37 1.52 0.67
CA THR A 23 11.54 2.21 1.22
C THR A 23 11.27 3.71 1.35
N ASP A 24 10.67 4.34 0.33
CA ASP A 24 10.29 5.75 0.35
C ASP A 24 9.30 6.03 1.49
N LEU A 25 8.28 5.18 1.67
CA LEU A 25 7.33 5.29 2.77
C LEU A 25 8.03 5.24 4.14
N LYS A 26 8.99 4.32 4.34
CA LYS A 26 9.76 4.21 5.58
C LYS A 26 10.58 5.48 5.84
N GLN A 27 11.18 6.05 4.80
CA GLN A 27 11.94 7.30 4.89
C GLN A 27 11.03 8.47 5.28
N LEU A 28 9.90 8.64 4.59
CA LEU A 28 8.92 9.70 4.88
C LEU A 28 8.40 9.60 6.32
N PHE A 29 8.10 8.39 6.79
CA PHE A 29 7.66 8.17 8.17
C PHE A 29 8.75 8.51 9.19
N THR A 30 9.99 8.11 8.94
CA THR A 30 11.13 8.42 9.82
C THR A 30 11.43 9.92 9.85
N ALA A 31 11.25 10.61 8.72
CA ALA A 31 11.43 12.06 8.60
C ALA A 31 10.28 12.86 9.23
N GLY A 32 9.18 12.21 9.63
CA GLY A 32 7.98 12.89 10.13
C GLY A 32 7.23 13.67 9.05
N ASP A 33 7.46 13.37 7.77
CA ASP A 33 6.82 14.05 6.64
C ASP A 33 5.41 13.50 6.39
N SER A 34 4.44 14.03 7.15
CA SER A 34 3.03 13.62 7.07
C SER A 34 2.40 13.94 5.72
N GLU A 35 2.79 15.04 5.07
CA GLU A 35 2.26 15.41 3.75
C GLU A 35 2.83 14.50 2.66
N GLY A 36 4.13 14.21 2.71
CA GLY A 36 4.76 13.23 1.85
C GLY A 36 4.13 11.85 1.99
N LEU A 37 3.87 11.38 3.22
CA LEU A 37 3.18 10.12 3.48
C LEU A 37 1.77 10.09 2.88
N LYS A 38 0.97 11.15 3.12
CA LYS A 38 -0.38 11.29 2.54
C LYS A 38 -0.32 11.13 1.02
N ASN A 39 0.58 11.86 0.37
CA ASN A 39 0.73 11.84 -1.08
C ASN A 39 1.22 10.48 -1.59
N ALA A 40 2.12 9.82 -0.86
CA ALA A 40 2.60 8.49 -1.20
C ALA A 40 1.47 7.44 -1.11
N PHE A 41 0.67 7.44 -0.04
CA PHE A 41 -0.48 6.55 0.11
C PHE A 41 -1.60 6.83 -0.90
N HIS A 42 -1.85 8.10 -1.24
CA HIS A 42 -2.78 8.48 -2.30
C HIS A 42 -2.36 7.90 -3.67
N LYS A 43 -1.08 8.02 -4.02
CA LYS A 43 -0.51 7.43 -5.24
C LYS A 43 -0.61 5.91 -5.21
N LEU A 44 -0.32 5.29 -4.07
CA LEU A 44 -0.42 3.85 -3.87
C LEU A 44 -1.85 3.35 -4.10
N LYS A 45 -2.85 4.05 -3.55
CA LYS A 45 -4.29 3.81 -3.80
C LYS A 45 -4.62 3.86 -5.30
N GLY A 46 -4.25 4.97 -5.95
CA GLY A 46 -4.56 5.20 -7.36
C GLY A 46 -3.93 4.16 -8.28
N SER A 47 -2.63 3.88 -8.09
CA SER A 47 -1.90 2.89 -8.88
C SER A 47 -2.38 1.46 -8.62
N GLY A 48 -2.70 1.10 -7.37
CA GLY A 48 -3.31 -0.19 -7.04
C GLY A 48 -4.61 -0.42 -7.84
N LYS A 49 -5.48 0.60 -7.92
CA LYS A 49 -6.71 0.52 -8.71
C LYS A 49 -6.45 0.39 -10.22
N THR A 50 -5.52 1.17 -10.76
CA THR A 50 -5.19 1.16 -12.20
C THR A 50 -4.65 -0.19 -12.66
N TYR A 51 -3.86 -0.87 -11.83
CA TYR A 51 -3.21 -2.13 -12.19
C TYR A 51 -3.93 -3.38 -11.67
N GLY A 52 -5.14 -3.26 -11.13
CA GLY A 52 -5.91 -4.40 -10.60
C GLY A 52 -5.20 -5.08 -9.43
N LEU A 53 -4.74 -4.27 -8.47
CA LEU A 53 -4.12 -4.67 -7.21
C LEU A 53 -4.96 -4.15 -6.06
N ASP A 54 -6.11 -4.79 -5.85
CA ASP A 54 -7.11 -4.34 -4.88
C ASP A 54 -6.53 -4.27 -3.46
N SER A 55 -5.71 -5.24 -3.07
CA SER A 55 -5.04 -5.23 -1.76
C SER A 55 -4.17 -3.98 -1.56
N VAL A 56 -3.39 -3.59 -2.58
CA VAL A 56 -2.57 -2.37 -2.54
C VAL A 56 -3.45 -1.12 -2.47
N SER A 57 -4.52 -1.11 -3.27
CA SER A 57 -5.50 -0.01 -3.29
C SER A 57 -6.16 0.19 -1.92
N MET A 58 -6.57 -0.90 -1.27
CA MET A 58 -7.19 -0.90 0.05
C MET A 58 -6.25 -0.40 1.14
N ILE A 59 -5.00 -0.86 1.16
CA ILE A 59 -3.99 -0.37 2.13
C ILE A 59 -3.75 1.13 1.92
N GLY A 60 -3.56 1.56 0.66
CA GLY A 60 -3.36 2.97 0.34
C GLY A 60 -4.53 3.84 0.78
N LYS A 61 -5.77 3.37 0.58
CA LYS A 61 -6.99 4.07 0.99
C LYS A 61 -7.07 4.27 2.51
N GLU A 62 -6.85 3.22 3.29
CA GLU A 62 -6.96 3.32 4.76
C GLU A 62 -5.84 4.17 5.34
N MET A 63 -4.61 4.03 4.85
CA MET A 63 -3.50 4.85 5.32
C MET A 63 -3.66 6.33 4.92
N GLU A 64 -4.16 6.61 3.71
CA GLU A 64 -4.50 7.97 3.30
C GLU A 64 -5.61 8.57 4.18
N ARG A 65 -6.65 7.78 4.54
CA ARG A 65 -7.69 8.23 5.48
C ARG A 65 -7.07 8.66 6.82
N ILE A 66 -6.17 7.85 7.38
CA ILE A 66 -5.50 8.15 8.65
C ILE A 66 -4.62 9.40 8.50
N CYS A 67 -3.96 9.61 7.34
CA CYS A 67 -3.21 10.83 7.08
C CYS A 67 -4.08 12.09 6.97
N LEU A 68 -5.33 11.96 6.49
CA LEU A 68 -6.24 13.09 6.27
C LEU A 68 -6.99 13.50 7.54
N ASP A 69 -7.13 12.58 8.50
CA ASP A 69 -7.78 12.85 9.76
C ASP A 69 -6.78 13.49 10.73
N GLU A 70 -6.89 14.80 10.95
CA GLU A 70 -5.99 15.55 11.84
C GLU A 70 -6.05 15.08 13.30
N SER A 71 -7.11 14.36 13.69
CA SER A 71 -7.23 13.75 15.02
C SER A 71 -6.48 12.42 15.14
N LEU A 72 -6.18 11.78 14.00
CA LEU A 72 -5.49 10.50 13.93
C LEU A 72 -4.04 10.71 13.49
N LYS A 73 -3.09 10.37 14.36
CA LYS A 73 -1.69 10.24 13.94
C LYS A 73 -1.42 8.81 13.50
N ILE A 74 -0.73 8.65 12.37
CA ILE A 74 -0.09 7.37 12.06
C ILE A 74 0.97 7.14 13.14
N ASP A 75 0.76 6.10 13.95
CA ASP A 75 1.77 5.64 14.88
C ASP A 75 2.61 4.53 14.24
N LEU A 76 3.69 4.18 14.93
CA LEU A 76 4.61 3.15 14.47
C LEU A 76 3.89 1.81 14.28
N GLU A 77 2.97 1.43 15.16
CA GLU A 77 2.28 0.14 15.08
C GLU A 77 1.47 0.00 13.79
N VAL A 78 0.64 1.01 13.48
CA VAL A 78 -0.20 1.00 12.27
C VAL A 78 0.65 1.12 11.02
N PHE A 79 1.69 1.96 11.04
CA PHE A 79 2.62 2.06 9.94
C PHE A 79 3.32 0.72 9.67
N THR A 80 3.88 0.08 10.69
CA THR A 80 4.56 -1.22 10.57
C THR A 80 3.62 -2.30 10.03
N LYS A 81 2.35 -2.32 10.46
CA LYS A 81 1.34 -3.25 9.91
C LYS A 81 1.08 -3.00 8.42
N ALA A 82 0.93 -1.75 8.01
CA ALA A 82 0.71 -1.40 6.60
C ALA A 82 1.92 -1.80 5.73
N ILE A 83 3.13 -1.51 6.19
CA ILE A 83 4.36 -1.91 5.50
C ILE A 83 4.48 -3.43 5.41
N SER A 84 4.24 -4.16 6.50
CA SER A 84 4.29 -5.62 6.51
C SER A 84 3.27 -6.24 5.53
N LEU A 85 2.09 -5.64 5.37
CA LEU A 85 1.11 -6.07 4.36
C LEU A 85 1.60 -5.82 2.93
N LEU A 86 2.24 -4.68 2.66
CA LEU A 86 2.81 -4.39 1.34
C LEU A 86 3.99 -5.32 1.00
N GLU A 87 4.83 -5.62 1.98
CA GLU A 87 5.91 -6.62 1.87
C GLU A 87 5.33 -8.01 1.59
N ASP A 88 4.28 -8.41 2.32
CA ASP A 88 3.57 -9.66 2.08
C ASP A 88 2.98 -9.73 0.65
N ILE A 89 2.40 -8.63 0.15
CA ILE A 89 1.89 -8.57 -1.22
C ILE A 89 3.03 -8.77 -2.23
N TYR A 90 4.18 -8.15 -2.00
CA TYR A 90 5.35 -8.33 -2.86
C TYR A 90 5.87 -9.78 -2.82
N THR A 91 5.99 -10.38 -1.64
CA THR A 91 6.50 -11.75 -1.47
C THR A 91 5.50 -12.81 -1.96
N LYS A 92 4.22 -12.65 -1.64
CA LYS A 92 3.14 -13.60 -2.01
C LYS A 92 2.68 -13.44 -3.45
N LYS A 93 3.12 -12.40 -4.15
CA LYS A 93 3.01 -12.24 -5.61
C LYS A 93 3.52 -13.47 -6.39
N LEU A 94 4.40 -14.27 -5.76
CA LEU A 94 4.93 -15.50 -6.31
C LEU A 94 3.96 -16.70 -6.20
N LEU A 95 2.86 -16.61 -5.43
CA LEU A 95 2.03 -17.76 -5.09
C LEU A 95 0.50 -17.54 -5.16
N THR A 96 -0.08 -16.40 -4.72
CA THR A 96 -1.55 -16.14 -4.76
C THR A 96 -1.92 -14.70 -4.37
N GLU A 97 -3.11 -14.22 -4.77
CA GLU A 97 -3.70 -12.94 -4.30
C GLU A 97 -3.91 -12.94 -2.76
N VAL A 98 -3.59 -11.81 -2.12
CA VAL A 98 -3.71 -11.62 -0.67
C VAL A 98 -5.10 -11.08 -0.32
N ASP A 99 -5.96 -11.92 0.25
CA ASP A 99 -7.28 -11.53 0.77
C ASP A 99 -7.15 -10.76 2.09
N LEU A 100 -7.09 -9.43 2.01
CA LEU A 100 -6.92 -8.56 3.17
C LEU A 100 -8.09 -8.61 4.16
N ASN A 101 -9.29 -9.02 3.73
CA ASN A 101 -10.45 -9.07 4.63
C ASN A 101 -10.30 -10.14 5.72
N LYS A 102 -9.42 -11.12 5.51
CA LYS A 102 -9.08 -12.15 6.48
C LYS A 102 -7.82 -11.81 7.28
N ASP A 103 -7.13 -10.73 6.95
CA ASP A 103 -5.88 -10.38 7.60
C ASP A 103 -6.13 -9.52 8.86
N PRO A 104 -5.77 -10.02 10.06
CA PRO A 104 -5.99 -9.28 11.30
C PRO A 104 -5.21 -7.96 11.36
N ARG A 105 -4.10 -7.83 10.62
CA ARG A 105 -3.34 -6.57 10.55
C ARG A 105 -4.14 -5.49 9.83
N PHE A 106 -4.85 -5.84 8.76
CA PHE A 106 -5.68 -4.90 8.01
C PHE A 106 -6.88 -4.42 8.84
N ALA A 107 -7.54 -5.35 9.55
CA ALA A 107 -8.61 -4.99 10.48
C ALA A 107 -8.15 -4.04 11.60
N ALA A 108 -6.89 -4.15 12.05
CA ALA A 108 -6.34 -3.24 13.04
C ALA A 108 -6.06 -1.83 12.48
N ILE A 109 -5.69 -1.71 11.19
CA ILE A 109 -5.54 -0.41 10.51
C ILE A 109 -6.91 0.29 10.40
N GLN A 110 -7.97 -0.45 10.06
CA GLN A 110 -9.31 0.11 9.89
C GLN A 110 -9.96 0.60 11.18
N LYS A 111 -9.59 0.02 12.33
CA LYS A 111 -10.14 0.37 13.65
C LYS A 111 -9.52 1.64 14.25
N LYS A 112 -8.56 2.25 13.55
CA LYS A 112 -7.92 3.48 13.97
C LYS A 112 -8.73 4.70 13.54
#